data_AF-A0A382U933-F1
#
_entry.id   AF-A0A382U933-F1
#
_cell.length_a   1.000
_cell.length_b   1.000
_cell.length_c   1.000
_cell.angle_alpha   90.00
_cell.angle_beta   90.00
_cell.angle_gamma   90.00
#
_symmetry.space_group_name_H-M   'P 1'
#
loop_
_entity.id
_entity.type
_entity.pdbx_description
1 polymer ?
#
loop_
_entity_poly.entity_id
_entity_poly.type
_entity_poly.pdbx_seq_one_letter_code
_entity_poly.pdbx_strand_id
1 'polypeptide(L)' 'MNRHISLKSDKELHLLLMEKIPSDVYCSNACYSFPNLPMNEKEWKNAELIFDIDAKDLDVKNRDKHSCVKCTECKE' A
#
# COMPACT_ATOMS: atom_id res chain seq x y z
N MET A 1 3.27 9.91 -4.99
CA MET A 1 2.19 8.95 -4.67
C MET A 1 1.10 9.07 -5.73
N ASN A 2 0.93 8.05 -6.58
CA ASN A 2 -0.14 8.04 -7.60
C ASN A 2 -1.37 7.35 -6.99
N ARG A 3 -2.52 8.03 -6.96
CA ARG A 3 -3.75 7.57 -6.31
C ARG A 3 -4.94 7.72 -7.26
N HIS A 4 -6.12 7.30 -6.80
CA HIS A 4 -7.37 7.37 -7.59
C HIS A 4 -7.29 6.53 -8.88
N ILE A 5 -6.55 5.42 -8.81
CA ILE A 5 -6.49 4.43 -9.88
C ILE A 5 -7.61 3.42 -9.63
N SER A 6 -8.39 3.15 -10.68
CA SER A 6 -9.36 2.06 -10.71
C SER A 6 -8.98 1.12 -11.84
N LEU A 7 -8.93 -0.18 -11.53
CA LEU A 7 -8.57 -1.24 -12.46
C LEU A 7 -9.74 -2.20 -12.54
N LYS A 8 -10.10 -2.61 -13.76
CA LYS A 8 -11.25 -3.49 -14.03
C LYS A 8 -10.84 -4.92 -14.35
N SER A 9 -9.55 -5.18 -14.55
CA SER A 9 -9.01 -6.50 -14.84
C SER A 9 -7.58 -6.68 -14.35
N ASP A 10 -7.17 -7.94 -14.24
CA ASP A 10 -5.79 -8.35 -13.97
C ASP A 10 -4.82 -7.85 -15.06
N LYS A 11 -5.26 -7.79 -16.33
CA LYS A 11 -4.44 -7.31 -17.44
C LYS A 11 -4.09 -5.83 -17.32
N GLU A 12 -5.05 -5.01 -16.88
CA GLU A 12 -4.80 -3.58 -16.61
C GLU A 12 -3.82 -3.40 -15.45
N LEU A 13 -3.95 -4.20 -14.38
CA LEU A 13 -2.98 -4.19 -13.28
C LEU A 13 -1.59 -4.59 -13.76
N HIS A 14 -1.49 -5.66 -14.56
CA HIS A 14 -0.22 -6.15 -15.08
C HIS A 14 0.49 -5.09 -15.95
N LEU A 15 -0.24 -4.48 -16.88
CA LEU A 15 0.28 -3.37 -17.70
C LEU A 15 0.75 -2.20 -16.83
N LEU A 16 -0.05 -1.79 -15.84
CA LEU A 16 0.31 -0.69 -14.95
C LEU A 16 1.62 -0.96 -14.20
N LEU A 17 1.80 -2.18 -13.68
CA LEU A 17 3.01 -2.55 -12.93
C LEU A 17 4.24 -2.60 -13.85
N MET A 18 4.10 -3.10 -15.08
CA MET A 18 5.19 -3.14 -16.06
C MET A 18 5.62 -1.73 -16.50
N GLU A 19 4.66 -0.83 -16.71
CA GLU A 19 4.96 0.53 -17.17
C GLU A 19 5.50 1.43 -16.07
N LYS A 20 4.97 1.32 -14.85
CA LYS A 20 5.30 2.25 -13.75
C LYS A 20 6.43 1.76 -12.86
N ILE A 21 6.67 0.45 -12.79
CA ILE A 21 7.69 -0.19 -11.95
C ILE A 21 7.70 0.44 -10.54
N PRO A 22 6.56 0.45 -9.82
CA PRO A 22 6.48 1.11 -8.52
C PRO A 22 7.30 0.34 -7.48
N SER A 23 7.88 1.05 -6.51
CA SER A 23 8.52 0.41 -5.34
C SER A 23 7.51 -0.35 -4.48
N ASP A 24 6.32 0.23 -4.32
CA ASP A 24 5.28 -0.25 -3.42
C ASP A 24 3.89 -0.06 -4.06
N VAL A 25 2.98 -0.98 -3.75
CA VAL A 25 1.61 -0.98 -4.28
C VAL A 25 0.64 -1.19 -3.12
N TYR A 26 -0.40 -0.37 -3.07
CA TYR A 26 -1.42 -0.41 -2.02
C TYR A 26 -2.81 -0.35 -2.63
N CYS A 27 -3.78 -0.97 -1.97
CA CYS A 27 -5.20 -0.82 -2.26
C CYS A 27 -5.92 -0.16 -1.07
N SER A 28 -7.04 0.48 -1.36
CA SER A 28 -7.93 1.02 -0.33
C SER A 28 -8.66 -0.14 0.36
N ASN A 29 -8.79 -0.09 1.69
CA ASN A 29 -9.68 -0.99 2.43
C ASN A 29 -11.17 -0.61 2.28
N ALA A 30 -11.46 0.58 1.76
CA ALA A 30 -12.80 1.04 1.45
C ALA A 30 -13.24 0.71 0.02
N CYS A 31 -14.51 0.31 -0.13
CA CYS A 31 -15.18 0.18 -1.42
C CYS A 31 -15.93 1.48 -1.77
N TYR A 32 -15.83 1.88 -3.03
CA TYR A 32 -16.45 3.09 -3.58
C TYR A 32 -17.27 2.75 -4.82
N SER A 33 -18.31 3.53 -5.15
CA SER A 33 -18.96 3.43 -6.47
C SER A 33 -18.04 3.93 -7.58
N PHE A 34 -17.27 5.00 -7.32
CA PHE A 34 -16.44 5.68 -8.31
C PHE A 34 -15.00 5.89 -7.78
N PRO A 35 -14.17 4.83 -7.69
CA PRO A 35 -12.88 4.88 -6.99
C PRO A 35 -11.86 5.88 -7.57
N ASN A 36 -12.01 6.23 -8.84
CA ASN A 36 -11.13 7.13 -9.60
C ASN A 36 -11.54 8.62 -9.51
N LEU A 37 -12.66 8.96 -8.89
CA LEU A 37 -13.09 10.34 -8.71
C LEU A 37 -12.43 11.01 -7.48
N PRO A 38 -12.53 12.35 -7.35
CA PRO A 38 -12.21 13.07 -6.12
C PRO A 38 -13.01 12.56 -4.92
N MET A 39 -12.49 12.71 -3.69
CA MET A 39 -13.03 12.06 -2.49
C MET A 39 -14.51 12.36 -2.20
N ASN A 40 -14.95 13.58 -2.44
CA ASN A 40 -16.35 14.03 -2.30
C ASN A 40 -17.29 13.34 -3.29
N GLU A 41 -16.77 12.82 -4.40
CA GLU A 41 -17.54 12.24 -5.50
C GLU A 41 -17.43 10.71 -5.57
N LYS A 42 -16.54 10.08 -4.78
CA LYS A 42 -16.30 8.63 -4.85
C LYS A 42 -17.50 7.78 -4.45
N GLU A 43 -18.39 8.33 -3.63
CA GLU A 43 -19.52 7.62 -3.01
C GLU A 43 -19.04 6.36 -2.24
N TRP A 44 -18.71 6.56 -0.96
CA TRP A 44 -18.27 5.48 -0.09
C TRP A 44 -19.40 4.49 0.19
N LYS A 45 -19.11 3.18 0.07
CA LYS A 45 -20.09 2.10 0.32
C LYS A 45 -19.89 1.44 1.67
N ASN A 46 -18.68 0.92 1.89
CA ASN A 46 -18.27 0.22 3.09
C ASN A 46 -16.74 0.21 3.17
N ALA A 47 -16.21 -0.29 4.28
CA ALA A 47 -14.79 -0.55 4.41
C ALA A 47 -14.56 -1.80 5.26
N GLU A 48 -13.48 -2.50 4.96
CA GLU A 48 -12.98 -3.58 5.80
C GLU A 48 -12.40 -3.01 7.09
N LEU A 49 -12.69 -3.69 8.20
CA LEU A 49 -12.02 -3.44 9.47
C LEU A 49 -10.65 -4.11 9.42
N ILE A 50 -9.60 -3.29 9.34
CA ILE A 50 -8.22 -3.76 9.24
C ILE A 50 -7.47 -3.55 10.55
N PHE A 51 -6.55 -4.45 10.84
CA PHE A 51 -5.59 -4.33 11.94
C PHE A 51 -4.19 -4.46 11.34
N ASP A 52 -3.35 -3.46 11.58
CA ASP A 52 -1.94 -3.48 11.20
C ASP A 52 -1.11 -3.50 12.49
N ILE A 53 -0.49 -4.64 12.76
CA ILE A 53 0.38 -4.82 13.93
C ILE A 53 1.80 -4.67 13.44
N ASP A 54 2.33 -3.47 13.61
CA ASP A 54 3.70 -3.20 13.22
C ASP A 54 4.67 -3.87 14.19
N ALA A 55 5.53 -4.74 13.66
CA ALA A 55 6.58 -5.40 14.43
C ALA A 55 7.50 -4.38 15.12
N LYS A 56 7.57 -3.15 14.60
CA LYS A 56 8.38 -2.09 15.18
C LYS A 56 7.82 -1.52 16.49
N ASP A 57 6.56 -1.79 16.80
CA ASP A 57 5.91 -1.31 18.02
C ASP A 57 5.82 -2.42 19.08
N LEU A 58 6.25 -3.63 18.73
CA LEU A 58 6.34 -4.75 19.67
C LEU A 58 7.61 -4.64 20.53
N ASP A 59 7.43 -4.73 21.85
CA ASP A 59 8.51 -4.83 22.84
C ASP A 59 9.04 -6.28 22.91
N VAL A 60 9.78 -6.67 21.87
CA VAL A 60 10.41 -8.00 21.76
C VAL A 60 11.87 -7.96 22.19
N LYS A 61 12.29 -8.93 23.00
CA LYS A 61 13.69 -9.10 23.40
C LYS A 61 14.58 -9.36 22.17
N ASN A 62 15.80 -8.82 22.18
CA ASN A 62 16.82 -9.00 21.12
C ASN A 62 16.43 -8.46 19.73
N ARG A 63 15.60 -7.42 19.66
CA ARG A 63 15.18 -6.82 18.38
C ARG A 63 16.35 -6.35 17.51
N ASP A 64 17.39 -5.82 18.14
CA ASP A 64 18.67 -5.42 17.55
C ASP A 64 19.37 -6.58 16.81
N LYS A 65 19.25 -7.82 17.28
CA LYS A 65 19.84 -9.00 16.62
C LYS A 65 19.06 -9.47 15.39
N HIS A 66 17.80 -9.05 15.28
CA HIS A 66 16.88 -9.48 14.22
C HIS A 66 16.49 -8.35 13.28
N SER A 67 16.99 -7.13 13.51
CA SER A 67 16.76 -5.97 12.65
C SER A 67 17.96 -5.78 11.72
N CYS A 68 17.74 -5.89 10.41
CA CYS A 68 18.72 -5.49 9.42
C CYS A 68 18.41 -4.05 9.00
N VAL A 69 19.21 -3.10 9.48
CA VAL A 69 19.14 -1.71 9.02
C VAL A 69 20.26 -1.53 8.02
N LYS A 70 19.91 -1.30 6.75
CA LYS A 70 20.88 -0.89 5.74
C LYS A 70 20.87 0.62 5.59
N CYS A 71 22.04 1.23 5.71
CA CYS A 71 22.21 2.64 5.43
C CYS A 71 21.98 2.94 3.94
N THR A 72 21.17 3.94 3.63
CA THR A 72 20.88 4.33 2.24
C THR A 72 22.06 5.01 1.54
N GLU A 73 23.01 5.58 2.29
CA GLU A 73 24.20 6.23 1.74
C GLU A 73 25.35 5.25 1.46
N CYS A 74 25.71 4.39 2.43
CA CYS A 74 26.84 3.47 2.27
C CYS A 74 26.45 2.03 1.89
N LYS A 75 25.16 1.69 1.90
CA LYS A 75 24.61 0.34 1.62
C LYS A 75 25.10 -0.78 2.54
N GLU A 76 25.77 -0.43 3.64
CA GLU A 76 26.11 -1.32 4.75
C GLU A 76 24.95 -1.40 5.77
#